data_AF-A0A085W959-F1
#
_entry.id   AF-A0A085W959-F1
#
_cell.length_a   1.000
_cell.length_b   1.000
_cell.length_c   1.000
_cell.angle_alpha   90.00
_cell.angle_beta   90.00
_cell.angle_gamma   90.00
#
_symmetry.space_group_name_H-M   'P 1'
#
loop_
_entity.id
_entity.type
_entity.pdbx_description
1 polymer ?
#
loop_
_entity_poly.entity_id
_entity_poly.type
_entity_poly.pdbx_seq_one_letter_code
_entity_poly.pdbx_strand_id
1 'polypeptide(L)'
;MSTRSQKIVGGVAVAGVALLAGLYFSFQGSKSEAPSSPPAAPVASAREERPPPPAAVSGPGGAPGIGNEPAPVAPTLSGNPDQELEELATFMRERFGAKLKEPYIQIKMLEDLMRFFQKRSPERWQEELLAFLKKAFPEMYDELAAMLRNRVDYEKWVRDNDSYLRGLTDQQRRTAMWDARNRLFGKETAERIWASELKNQALSDSLSAIDAKQDANVAQKLSTYKQRLHEIYGEQTEVYLERHRQETMNRFLDLPSVQKDLTAMASQERSQSLRNIRKELGLDDEALKRWDDLDKTRDSRWDSGLKYMAEREALAKQLSGPALETKLQELRARYFGTEAEIIGQEEAGGFFRFERPRQWGRN
;
A
#
# COMPACT_ATOMS: atom_id res chain seq x y z
N MET A 1 -17.13 58.15 46.24
CA MET A 1 -15.66 57.96 46.12
C MET A 1 -15.41 56.47 46.34
N SER A 2 -15.27 55.71 45.23
CA SER A 2 -14.03 55.04 44.78
C SER A 2 -13.52 54.05 45.84
N THR A 3 -13.55 52.74 45.65
CA THR A 3 -12.75 51.91 44.71
C THR A 3 -13.18 50.44 44.89
N ARG A 4 -12.87 49.43 44.08
CA ARG A 4 -12.42 49.21 42.69
C ARG A 4 -12.33 47.68 42.57
N SER A 5 -12.81 47.11 41.47
CA SER A 5 -12.74 45.68 41.17
C SER A 5 -11.31 45.13 41.19
N GLN A 6 -11.16 43.87 41.61
CA GLN A 6 -10.11 42.99 41.09
C GLN A 6 -10.72 41.63 40.70
N LYS A 7 -10.53 41.32 39.41
CA LYS A 7 -10.80 40.05 38.77
C LYS A 7 -9.68 39.08 39.14
N ILE A 8 -10.01 37.84 39.46
CA ILE A 8 -9.08 36.71 39.40
C ILE A 8 -9.52 35.85 38.23
N VAL A 9 -8.72 35.88 37.16
CA VAL A 9 -8.78 34.97 36.03
C VAL A 9 -8.01 33.72 36.44
N GLY A 10 -8.72 32.62 36.66
CA GLY A 10 -8.12 31.30 36.82
C GLY A 10 -7.81 30.72 35.44
N GLY A 11 -6.53 30.50 35.18
CA GLY A 11 -6.05 29.77 34.02
C GLY A 11 -6.39 28.29 34.13
N VAL A 12 -6.95 27.73 33.05
CA VAL A 12 -7.08 26.28 32.89
C VAL A 12 -6.00 25.82 31.92
N ALA A 13 -5.26 24.82 32.39
CA ALA A 13 -4.11 24.22 31.74
C ALA A 13 -4.47 23.59 30.39
N VAL A 14 -3.62 23.85 29.39
CA VAL A 14 -3.56 23.11 28.14
C VAL A 14 -2.92 21.75 28.43
N ALA A 15 -3.74 20.71 28.52
CA ALA A 15 -3.29 19.34 28.42
C ALA A 15 -3.64 18.83 27.02
N GLY A 16 -2.63 18.85 26.15
CA GLY A 16 -2.70 18.17 24.85
C GLY A 16 -2.76 16.67 25.07
N VAL A 17 -3.71 16.01 24.41
CA VAL A 17 -3.68 14.56 24.22
C VAL A 17 -3.63 14.32 22.71
N ALA A 18 -2.42 14.11 22.22
CA ALA A 18 -2.19 13.33 21.02
C ALA A 18 -2.49 11.86 21.36
N LEU A 19 -3.22 11.14 20.50
CA LEU A 19 -3.18 9.68 20.48
C LEU A 19 -3.47 9.15 19.08
N LEU A 20 -2.38 8.74 18.43
CA LEU A 20 -2.31 7.72 17.39
C LEU A 20 -2.35 6.33 18.07
N ALA A 21 -3.18 5.43 17.55
CA ALA A 21 -3.08 3.96 17.52
C ALA A 21 -4.48 3.43 17.14
N GLY A 22 -4.69 2.61 16.11
CA GLY A 22 -4.01 1.34 15.87
C GLY A 22 -4.72 0.24 16.66
N LEU A 23 -5.68 -0.47 16.06
CA LEU A 23 -6.22 -1.70 16.63
C LEU A 23 -6.27 -2.81 15.58
N TYR A 24 -5.15 -3.53 15.58
CA TYR A 24 -5.00 -4.95 15.30
C TYR A 24 -5.84 -5.74 16.32
N PHE A 25 -6.67 -6.69 15.88
CA PHE A 25 -7.24 -7.68 16.79
C PHE A 25 -6.23 -8.83 16.97
N SER A 26 -5.71 -8.98 18.19
CA SER A 26 -4.99 -10.18 18.63
C SER A 26 -5.90 -11.02 19.51
N PHE A 27 -5.97 -12.31 19.15
CA PHE A 27 -6.47 -13.43 19.94
C PHE A 27 -5.68 -13.54 21.26
N GLN A 28 -6.36 -13.72 22.39
CA GLN A 28 -5.76 -14.31 23.58
C GLN A 28 -6.54 -15.57 23.95
N GLY A 29 -5.85 -16.71 23.82
CA GLY A 29 -6.25 -17.99 24.37
C GLY A 29 -5.86 -18.09 25.85
N SER A 30 -6.74 -18.74 26.62
CA SER A 30 -6.57 -19.01 28.05
C SER A 30 -5.40 -19.96 28.33
N LYS A 31 -4.66 -19.66 29.39
CA LYS A 31 -3.61 -20.49 29.99
C LYS A 31 -4.21 -21.65 30.78
N SER A 32 -3.51 -22.79 30.80
CA SER A 32 -3.55 -23.77 31.89
C SER A 32 -2.11 -24.16 32.23
N GLU A 33 -1.86 -24.27 33.53
CA GLU A 33 -0.57 -24.47 34.20
C GLU A 33 0.02 -25.89 34.05
N ALA A 34 1.33 -25.96 34.34
CA ALA A 34 2.28 -27.07 34.16
C ALA A 34 2.20 -28.19 35.23
N PRO A 35 3.13 -29.18 35.23
CA PRO A 35 4.36 -28.98 36.02
C PRO A 35 5.71 -29.55 35.47
N SER A 36 6.79 -28.94 35.99
CA SER A 36 8.26 -29.19 36.11
C SER A 36 8.80 -30.64 36.02
N SER A 37 10.02 -30.95 35.48
CA SER A 37 11.40 -30.61 35.95
C SER A 37 12.51 -31.02 34.89
N PRO A 38 13.86 -30.99 35.13
CA PRO A 38 14.82 -29.95 34.71
C PRO A 38 16.06 -30.50 33.92
N PRO A 39 17.25 -29.84 33.88
CA PRO A 39 17.83 -29.22 32.68
C PRO A 39 18.97 -30.01 31.99
N ALA A 40 19.14 -29.82 30.69
CA ALA A 40 20.40 -30.09 29.98
C ALA A 40 20.63 -28.99 28.91
N ALA A 41 21.78 -28.33 28.99
CA ALA A 41 22.28 -27.40 27.97
C ALA A 41 23.34 -28.10 27.10
N PRO A 42 23.83 -27.48 26.02
CA PRO A 42 23.13 -27.27 24.76
C PRO A 42 23.87 -28.00 23.62
N VAL A 43 23.15 -28.55 22.64
CA VAL A 43 23.77 -28.98 21.37
C VAL A 43 23.13 -28.19 20.24
N ALA A 44 23.99 -27.42 19.58
CA ALA A 44 23.69 -26.67 18.38
C ALA A 44 23.17 -27.61 17.29
N SER A 45 21.93 -27.41 16.86
CA SER A 45 21.42 -27.96 15.61
C SER A 45 20.92 -26.78 14.79
N ALA A 46 21.64 -26.53 13.69
CA ALA A 46 21.29 -25.57 12.66
C ALA A 46 19.85 -25.83 12.20
N ARG A 47 18.97 -24.88 12.52
CA ARG A 47 17.64 -24.79 11.93
C ARG A 47 17.79 -23.88 10.73
N GLU A 48 17.58 -24.42 9.53
CA GLU A 48 17.35 -23.61 8.33
C GLU A 48 16.17 -22.68 8.60
N GLU A 49 16.47 -21.43 8.95
CA GLU A 49 15.50 -20.36 8.95
C GLU A 49 15.19 -20.03 7.49
N ARG A 50 14.03 -20.52 7.02
CA ARG A 50 13.40 -19.96 5.82
C ARG A 50 13.27 -18.45 6.03
N PRO A 51 13.63 -17.63 5.04
CA PRO A 51 13.39 -16.20 5.14
C PRO A 51 11.88 -15.95 5.36
N PRO A 52 11.52 -14.98 6.21
CA PRO A 52 10.12 -14.66 6.44
C PRO A 52 9.45 -14.26 5.11
N PRO A 53 8.17 -14.61 4.89
CA PRO A 53 7.45 -14.10 3.73
C PRO A 53 7.53 -12.57 3.73
N PRO A 54 7.70 -11.91 2.57
CA PRO A 54 7.78 -10.47 2.51
C PRO A 54 6.53 -9.89 3.20
N ALA A 55 6.80 -8.98 4.15
CA ALA A 55 5.78 -8.26 4.88
C ALA A 55 4.70 -7.77 3.92
N ALA A 56 3.45 -8.06 4.27
CA ALA A 56 2.28 -7.49 3.61
C ALA A 56 2.50 -5.98 3.44
N VAL A 57 2.71 -5.56 2.20
CA VAL A 57 2.74 -4.15 1.85
C VAL A 57 1.33 -3.65 2.07
N SER A 58 1.12 -3.01 3.21
CA SER A 58 -0.02 -2.14 3.46
C SER A 58 -0.06 -1.12 2.33
N GLY A 59 -0.89 -1.37 1.33
CA GLY A 59 -1.07 -0.44 0.22
C GLY A 59 -1.82 0.81 0.69
N PRO A 60 -1.42 2.02 0.28
CA PRO A 60 -2.35 3.13 0.21
C PRO A 60 -3.17 2.96 -1.08
N GLY A 61 -4.18 2.09 -1.03
CA GLY A 61 -5.19 1.99 -2.09
C GLY A 61 -6.17 3.14 -2.01
N GLY A 62 -5.76 4.33 -2.44
CA GLY A 62 -6.62 5.50 -2.61
C GLY A 62 -6.85 5.80 -4.08
N ALA A 63 -8.09 5.70 -4.54
CA ALA A 63 -8.55 6.28 -5.81
C ALA A 63 -9.82 7.11 -5.55
N PRO A 64 -10.18 8.07 -6.43
CA PRO A 64 -9.57 9.39 -6.52
C PRO A 64 -10.56 10.51 -6.16
N GLY A 65 -10.02 11.67 -5.75
CA GLY A 65 -10.71 12.96 -5.89
C GLY A 65 -11.11 13.67 -4.59
N ILE A 66 -10.14 14.19 -3.85
CA ILE A 66 -10.15 15.56 -3.29
C ILE A 66 -8.71 16.04 -3.50
N GLY A 67 -8.50 17.33 -3.77
CA GLY A 67 -7.15 17.90 -3.65
C GLY A 67 -6.55 17.59 -2.27
N ASN A 68 -5.29 17.96 -2.05
CA ASN A 68 -4.75 18.09 -0.70
C ASN A 68 -5.45 19.26 0.04
N GLU A 69 -6.78 19.28 0.08
CA GLU A 69 -7.51 19.94 1.13
C GLU A 69 -7.32 19.08 2.39
N PRO A 70 -6.92 19.68 3.52
CA PRO A 70 -6.93 18.97 4.79
C PRO A 70 -8.32 18.34 4.95
N ALA A 71 -8.36 17.06 5.34
CA ALA A 71 -9.61 16.40 5.67
C ALA A 71 -10.40 17.35 6.60
N PRO A 72 -11.67 17.69 6.27
CA PRO A 72 -12.43 18.60 7.10
C PRO A 72 -12.44 18.02 8.51
N VAL A 73 -11.96 18.82 9.45
CA VAL A 73 -11.81 18.44 10.86
C VAL A 73 -13.17 17.91 11.31
N ALA A 74 -13.19 16.71 11.89
CA ALA A 74 -14.43 16.15 12.42
C ALA A 74 -15.10 17.20 13.33
N PRO A 75 -16.42 17.41 13.22
CA PRO A 75 -17.08 18.46 13.98
C PRO A 75 -16.79 18.28 15.47
N THR A 76 -16.44 19.38 16.14
CA THR A 76 -16.35 19.43 17.60
C THR A 76 -17.76 19.32 18.15
N LEU A 77 -18.15 18.11 18.52
CA LEU A 77 -19.50 17.79 18.99
C LEU A 77 -19.85 18.65 20.22
N SER A 78 -20.97 19.36 20.14
CA SER A 78 -21.44 20.34 21.11
C SER A 78 -21.92 19.75 22.45
N GLY A 79 -21.97 18.42 22.60
CA GLY A 79 -22.40 17.72 23.81
C GLY A 79 -23.92 17.67 24.00
N ASN A 80 -24.69 18.38 23.16
CA ASN A 80 -26.15 18.28 23.10
C ASN A 80 -26.54 17.30 21.98
N PRO A 81 -27.22 16.17 22.30
CA PRO A 81 -27.57 15.14 21.34
C PRO A 81 -28.24 15.63 20.05
N ASP A 82 -29.19 16.57 20.14
CA ASP A 82 -29.93 17.04 18.97
C ASP A 82 -29.10 17.97 18.09
N GLN A 83 -28.26 18.80 18.72
CA GLN A 83 -27.38 19.72 18.02
C GLN A 83 -26.24 18.98 17.31
N GLU A 84 -25.69 17.93 17.95
CA GLU A 84 -24.68 17.06 17.36
C GLU A 84 -25.16 16.38 16.06
N LEU A 85 -26.42 15.95 16.02
CA LEU A 85 -27.00 15.32 14.83
C LEU A 85 -27.22 16.34 13.70
N GLU A 86 -27.58 17.58 13.99
CA GLU A 86 -27.69 18.64 12.97
C GLU A 86 -26.32 19.06 12.41
N GLU A 87 -25.31 19.16 13.28
CA GLU A 87 -23.91 19.41 12.89
C GLU A 87 -23.40 18.27 11.99
N LEU A 88 -23.68 17.00 12.36
CA LEU A 88 -23.34 15.83 11.56
C LEU A 88 -24.05 15.84 10.20
N ALA A 89 -25.35 16.17 10.17
CA ALA A 89 -26.11 16.25 8.91
C ALA A 89 -25.53 17.32 7.97
N THR A 90 -25.15 18.48 8.52
CA THR A 90 -24.51 19.56 7.76
C THR A 90 -23.17 19.11 7.20
N PHE A 91 -22.31 18.52 8.03
CA PHE A 91 -21.01 17.98 7.61
C PHE A 91 -21.15 16.93 6.50
N MET A 92 -22.12 16.01 6.61
CA MET A 92 -22.34 14.97 5.61
C MET A 92 -22.85 15.56 4.28
N ARG A 93 -23.73 16.57 4.33
CA ARG A 93 -24.22 17.27 3.13
C ARG A 93 -23.08 18.02 2.43
N GLU A 94 -22.25 18.74 3.17
CA GLU A 94 -21.10 19.47 2.61
C GLU A 94 -20.09 18.52 1.96
N ARG A 95 -19.77 17.41 2.65
CA ARG A 95 -18.74 16.47 2.21
C ARG A 95 -19.19 15.58 1.04
N PHE A 96 -20.45 15.13 1.04
CA PHE A 96 -20.91 14.10 0.11
C PHE A 96 -22.06 14.54 -0.81
N GLY A 97 -22.82 15.57 -0.44
CA GLY A 97 -24.09 15.94 -1.09
C GLY A 97 -23.98 16.15 -2.60
N ALA A 98 -22.91 16.80 -3.07
CA ALA A 98 -22.70 17.09 -4.49
C ALA A 98 -22.57 15.83 -5.38
N LYS A 99 -22.14 14.70 -4.80
CA LYS A 99 -21.90 13.44 -5.52
C LYS A 99 -22.66 12.26 -4.91
N LEU A 100 -23.67 12.52 -4.09
CA LEU A 100 -24.33 11.49 -3.31
C LEU A 100 -25.08 10.47 -4.17
N LYS A 101 -25.40 10.81 -5.42
CA LYS A 101 -25.97 9.88 -6.41
C LYS A 101 -25.01 8.78 -6.88
N GLU A 102 -23.72 8.90 -6.57
CA GLU A 102 -22.73 7.88 -6.92
C GLU A 102 -22.71 6.74 -5.88
N PRO A 103 -22.94 5.47 -6.25
CA PRO A 103 -23.03 4.36 -5.30
C PRO A 103 -21.80 4.21 -4.38
N TYR A 104 -20.60 4.43 -4.92
CA TYR A 104 -19.37 4.42 -4.13
C TYR A 104 -19.37 5.51 -3.03
N ILE A 105 -19.89 6.69 -3.34
CA ILE A 105 -19.99 7.80 -2.38
C ILE A 105 -21.03 7.50 -1.31
N GLN A 106 -22.15 6.88 -1.68
CA GLN A 106 -23.16 6.40 -0.72
C GLN A 106 -22.55 5.41 0.26
N ILE A 107 -21.84 4.38 -0.23
CA ILE A 107 -21.17 3.40 0.62
C ILE A 107 -20.19 4.08 1.58
N LYS A 108 -19.35 4.99 1.08
CA LYS A 108 -18.38 5.71 1.91
C LYS A 108 -19.05 6.54 3.01
N MET A 109 -20.10 7.29 2.67
CA MET A 109 -20.86 8.07 3.64
C MET A 109 -21.54 7.15 4.68
N LEU A 110 -22.15 6.06 4.23
CA LEU A 110 -22.79 5.09 5.10
C LEU A 110 -21.80 4.42 6.04
N GLU A 111 -20.59 4.09 5.59
CA GLU A 111 -19.54 3.54 6.46
C GLU A 111 -19.05 4.55 7.51
N ASP A 112 -18.94 5.83 7.16
CA ASP A 112 -18.64 6.91 8.11
C ASP A 112 -19.75 7.00 9.18
N LEU A 113 -21.02 6.98 8.76
CA LEU A 113 -22.17 7.01 9.66
C LEU A 113 -22.29 5.74 10.51
N MET A 114 -22.07 4.55 9.93
CA MET A 114 -22.07 3.28 10.63
C MET A 114 -21.08 3.31 11.80
N ARG A 115 -19.84 3.76 11.56
CA ARG A 115 -18.83 3.90 12.63
C ARG A 115 -19.30 4.83 13.75
N PHE A 116 -19.90 5.96 13.39
CA PHE A 116 -20.40 6.94 14.36
C PHE A 116 -21.52 6.35 15.23
N PHE A 117 -22.57 5.80 14.60
CA PHE A 117 -23.74 5.29 15.32
C PHE A 117 -23.44 3.98 16.06
N GLN A 118 -22.60 3.10 15.54
CA GLN A 118 -22.17 1.88 16.25
C GLN A 118 -21.38 2.20 17.51
N LYS A 119 -20.56 3.27 17.50
CA LYS A 119 -19.83 3.71 18.69
C LYS A 119 -20.76 4.35 19.73
N ARG A 120 -21.76 5.10 19.28
CA ARG A 120 -22.71 5.83 20.15
C ARG A 120 -23.75 4.91 20.78
N SER A 121 -24.36 4.04 19.98
CA SER A 121 -25.51 3.21 20.36
C SER A 121 -25.38 1.79 19.78
N PRO A 122 -24.47 0.94 20.31
CA PRO A 122 -24.14 -0.35 19.71
C PRO A 122 -25.31 -1.31 19.47
N GLU A 123 -26.37 -1.22 20.28
CA GLU A 123 -27.55 -2.10 20.18
C GLU A 123 -28.62 -1.55 19.22
N ARG A 124 -28.64 -0.24 18.99
CA ARG A 124 -29.71 0.47 18.26
C ARG A 124 -29.22 1.29 17.07
N TRP A 125 -27.95 1.16 16.73
CA TRP A 125 -27.27 2.00 15.74
C TRP A 125 -27.98 2.01 14.38
N GLN A 126 -28.56 0.89 13.95
CA GLN A 126 -29.26 0.80 12.66
C GLN A 126 -30.54 1.64 12.67
N GLU A 127 -31.34 1.55 13.73
CA GLU A 127 -32.58 2.32 13.88
C GLU A 127 -32.27 3.83 13.93
N GLU A 128 -31.28 4.22 14.73
CA GLU A 128 -30.87 5.61 14.87
C GLU A 128 -30.29 6.18 13.58
N LEU A 129 -29.46 5.40 12.87
CA LEU A 129 -28.89 5.80 11.59
C LEU A 129 -29.99 5.95 10.52
N LEU A 130 -30.97 5.03 10.46
CA LEU A 130 -32.11 5.16 9.54
C LEU A 130 -32.97 6.38 9.86
N ALA A 131 -33.23 6.66 11.14
CA ALA A 131 -33.96 7.87 11.55
C ALA A 131 -33.20 9.14 11.15
N PHE A 132 -31.88 9.15 11.35
CA PHE A 132 -31.00 10.23 10.91
C PHE A 132 -31.06 10.43 9.38
N LEU A 133 -30.90 9.36 8.60
CA LEU A 133 -30.96 9.44 7.13
C LEU A 133 -32.29 9.99 6.65
N LYS A 134 -33.41 9.56 7.25
CA LYS A 134 -34.75 10.03 6.90
C LYS A 134 -34.92 11.54 7.12
N LYS A 135 -34.31 12.07 8.17
CA LYS A 135 -34.35 13.50 8.50
C LYS A 135 -33.37 14.31 7.65
N ALA A 136 -32.14 13.82 7.49
CA ALA A 136 -31.04 14.57 6.89
C ALA A 136 -30.99 14.49 5.35
N PHE A 137 -31.51 13.40 4.77
CA PHE A 137 -31.47 13.11 3.33
C PHE A 137 -32.82 12.54 2.84
N PRO A 138 -33.95 13.24 3.04
CA PRO A 138 -35.28 12.70 2.79
C PRO A 138 -35.50 12.24 1.34
N GLU A 139 -34.96 12.98 0.35
CA GLU A 139 -35.10 12.68 -1.07
C GLU A 139 -34.38 11.40 -1.50
N MET A 140 -33.34 11.01 -0.75
CA MET A 140 -32.51 9.84 -1.04
C MET A 140 -32.70 8.71 -0.02
N TYR A 141 -33.65 8.87 0.90
CA TYR A 141 -33.79 7.99 2.05
C TYR A 141 -33.94 6.52 1.65
N ASP A 142 -34.85 6.21 0.73
CA ASP A 142 -35.14 4.82 0.34
C ASP A 142 -33.92 4.15 -0.31
N GLU A 143 -33.18 4.88 -1.14
CA GLU A 143 -31.96 4.40 -1.79
C GLU A 143 -30.85 4.15 -0.75
N LEU A 144 -30.61 5.12 0.13
CA LEU A 144 -29.58 5.01 1.18
C LEU A 144 -29.93 3.93 2.21
N ALA A 145 -31.21 3.76 2.56
CA ALA A 145 -31.67 2.71 3.46
C ALA A 145 -31.50 1.32 2.84
N ALA A 146 -31.80 1.16 1.54
CA ALA A 146 -31.55 -0.08 0.81
C ALA A 146 -30.04 -0.38 0.71
N MET A 147 -29.23 0.62 0.37
CA MET A 147 -27.77 0.51 0.30
C MET A 147 -27.17 0.10 1.66
N LEU A 148 -27.63 0.70 2.75
CA LEU A 148 -27.23 0.34 4.11
C LEU A 148 -27.54 -1.12 4.42
N ARG A 149 -28.78 -1.57 4.17
CA ARG A 149 -29.17 -2.96 4.41
C ARG A 149 -28.27 -3.93 3.65
N ASN A 150 -28.07 -3.69 2.35
CA ASN A 150 -27.20 -4.53 1.52
C ASN A 150 -25.75 -4.53 2.03
N ARG A 151 -25.26 -3.39 2.53
CA ARG A 151 -23.93 -3.27 3.12
C ARG A 151 -23.77 -4.05 4.42
N VAL A 152 -24.79 -4.06 5.28
CA VAL A 152 -24.84 -4.87 6.51
C VAL A 152 -24.90 -6.36 6.18
N ASP A 153 -25.75 -6.75 5.23
CA ASP A 153 -25.88 -8.13 4.77
C ASP A 153 -24.58 -8.65 4.15
N TYR A 154 -23.87 -7.80 3.40
CA TYR A 154 -22.55 -8.14 2.87
C TYR A 154 -21.52 -8.37 3.97
N GLU A 155 -21.48 -7.47 4.96
CA GLU A 155 -20.58 -7.57 6.11
C GLU A 155 -20.82 -8.86 6.91
N LYS A 156 -22.10 -9.19 7.11
CA LYS A 156 -22.53 -10.44 7.75
C LYS A 156 -22.12 -11.64 6.91
N TRP A 157 -22.36 -11.63 5.60
CA TRP A 157 -21.96 -12.72 4.72
C TRP A 157 -20.44 -12.96 4.75
N VAL A 158 -19.63 -11.91 4.66
CA VAL A 158 -18.16 -12.04 4.76
C VAL A 158 -17.76 -12.67 6.09
N ARG A 159 -18.35 -12.21 7.20
CA ARG A 159 -18.06 -12.74 8.54
C ARG A 159 -18.44 -14.21 8.68
N ASP A 160 -19.66 -14.56 8.27
CA ASP A 160 -20.19 -15.92 8.38
C ASP A 160 -19.44 -16.92 7.47
N ASN A 161 -18.78 -16.42 6.43
CA ASN A 161 -18.05 -17.22 5.44
C ASN A 161 -16.52 -17.09 5.55
N ASP A 162 -15.97 -16.46 6.60
CA ASP A 162 -14.53 -16.19 6.73
C ASP A 162 -13.67 -17.45 6.57
N SER A 163 -14.03 -18.55 7.25
CA SER A 163 -13.30 -19.83 7.15
C SER A 163 -13.35 -20.42 5.74
N TYR A 164 -14.50 -20.33 5.07
CA TYR A 164 -14.66 -20.75 3.68
C TYR A 164 -13.77 -19.91 2.75
N LEU A 165 -13.82 -18.58 2.86
CA LEU A 165 -13.06 -17.65 2.02
C LEU A 165 -11.55 -17.81 2.16
N ARG A 166 -11.06 -18.14 3.37
CA ARG A 166 -9.64 -18.43 3.62
C ARG A 166 -9.17 -19.74 2.99
N GLY A 167 -10.06 -20.71 2.80
CA GLY A 167 -9.74 -21.97 2.14
C GLY A 167 -9.65 -21.88 0.61
N LEU A 168 -10.10 -20.78 0.00
CA LEU A 168 -10.09 -20.58 -1.44
C LEU A 168 -8.76 -20.04 -1.96
N THR A 169 -8.43 -20.37 -3.21
CA THR A 169 -7.37 -19.67 -3.96
C THR A 169 -7.76 -18.21 -4.20
N ASP A 170 -6.81 -17.36 -4.54
CA ASP A 170 -7.11 -15.93 -4.77
C ASP A 170 -8.13 -15.72 -5.89
N GLN A 171 -8.07 -16.50 -6.97
CA GLN A 171 -9.05 -16.42 -8.05
C GLN A 171 -10.45 -16.84 -7.57
N GLN A 172 -10.55 -17.98 -6.88
CA GLN A 172 -11.83 -18.47 -6.35
C GLN A 172 -12.43 -17.51 -5.32
N ARG A 173 -11.60 -16.93 -4.44
CA ARG A 173 -12.01 -15.94 -3.44
C ARG A 173 -12.57 -14.69 -4.12
N ARG A 174 -11.88 -14.18 -5.16
CA ARG A 174 -12.36 -13.05 -5.95
C ARG A 174 -13.72 -13.34 -6.59
N THR A 175 -13.88 -14.51 -7.22
CA THR A 175 -15.16 -14.92 -7.80
C THR A 175 -16.27 -14.96 -6.74
N ALA A 176 -16.03 -15.64 -5.60
CA ALA A 176 -17.03 -15.73 -4.53
C ALA A 176 -17.42 -14.36 -3.95
N MET A 177 -16.46 -13.45 -3.78
CA MET A 177 -16.73 -12.09 -3.34
C MET A 177 -17.57 -11.31 -4.37
N TRP A 178 -17.25 -11.43 -5.66
CA TRP A 178 -18.03 -10.80 -6.73
C TRP A 178 -19.44 -11.36 -6.84
N ASP A 179 -19.63 -12.66 -6.69
CA ASP A 179 -20.96 -13.28 -6.69
C ASP A 179 -21.81 -12.74 -5.52
N ALA A 180 -21.22 -12.61 -4.33
CA ALA A 180 -21.91 -12.03 -3.18
C ALA A 180 -22.25 -10.55 -3.40
N ARG A 181 -21.32 -9.76 -3.94
CA ARG A 181 -21.55 -8.34 -4.27
C ARG A 181 -22.65 -8.19 -5.32
N ASN A 182 -22.60 -8.96 -6.40
CA ASN A 182 -23.61 -8.92 -7.46
C ASN A 182 -25.00 -9.32 -6.93
N ARG A 183 -25.07 -10.34 -6.08
CA ARG A 183 -26.32 -10.76 -5.44
C ARG A 183 -26.92 -9.69 -4.54
N LEU A 184 -26.10 -8.98 -3.77
CA LEU A 184 -26.58 -8.03 -2.76
C LEU A 184 -26.82 -6.63 -3.32
N PHE A 185 -25.97 -6.15 -4.22
CA PHE A 185 -26.02 -4.78 -4.73
C PHE A 185 -26.60 -4.69 -6.15
N GLY A 186 -26.70 -5.82 -6.86
CA GLY A 186 -26.92 -5.84 -8.30
C GLY A 186 -25.61 -5.58 -9.05
N LYS A 187 -25.49 -6.17 -10.25
CA LYS A 187 -24.25 -6.15 -11.04
C LYS A 187 -23.74 -4.73 -11.33
N GLU A 188 -24.60 -3.87 -11.89
CA GLU A 188 -24.22 -2.51 -12.28
C GLU A 188 -23.76 -1.68 -11.09
N THR A 189 -24.52 -1.70 -10.00
CA THR A 189 -24.18 -0.98 -8.76
C THR A 189 -22.89 -1.52 -8.15
N ALA A 190 -22.72 -2.84 -8.09
CA ALA A 190 -21.50 -3.45 -7.57
C ALA A 190 -20.27 -3.04 -8.39
N GLU A 191 -20.35 -3.08 -9.71
CA GLU A 191 -19.26 -2.63 -10.58
C GLU A 191 -18.89 -1.16 -10.34
N ARG A 192 -19.87 -0.29 -10.06
CA ARG A 192 -19.62 1.12 -9.73
C ARG A 192 -19.04 1.32 -8.33
N ILE A 193 -19.49 0.55 -7.32
CA ILE A 193 -18.94 0.63 -5.95
C ILE A 193 -17.48 0.19 -5.93
N TRP A 194 -17.15 -0.91 -6.63
CA TRP A 194 -15.80 -1.51 -6.62
C TRP A 194 -15.02 -1.26 -7.92
N ALA A 195 -15.34 -0.19 -8.65
CA ALA A 195 -14.71 0.12 -9.94
C ALA A 195 -13.18 0.21 -9.88
N SER A 196 -12.63 0.82 -8.83
CA SER A 196 -11.18 0.91 -8.63
C SER A 196 -10.53 -0.46 -8.37
N GLU A 197 -11.23 -1.36 -7.67
CA GLU A 197 -10.77 -2.74 -7.44
C GLU A 197 -10.74 -3.51 -8.76
N LEU A 198 -11.77 -3.37 -9.60
CA LEU A 198 -11.81 -3.97 -10.95
C LEU A 198 -10.66 -3.48 -11.82
N LYS A 199 -10.40 -2.17 -11.85
CA LYS A 199 -9.29 -1.59 -12.62
C LYS A 199 -7.94 -2.11 -12.15
N ASN A 200 -7.73 -2.17 -10.83
CA ASN A 200 -6.50 -2.73 -10.26
C ASN A 200 -6.33 -4.21 -10.59
N GLN A 201 -7.41 -5.00 -10.53
CA GLN A 201 -7.40 -6.41 -10.90
C GLN A 201 -7.07 -6.59 -12.38
N ALA A 202 -7.74 -5.85 -13.27
CA ALA A 202 -7.51 -5.90 -14.71
C ALA A 202 -6.05 -5.53 -15.06
N LEU A 203 -5.47 -4.56 -14.35
CA LEU A 203 -4.06 -4.19 -14.52
C LEU A 203 -3.12 -5.31 -14.07
N SER A 204 -3.40 -5.95 -12.93
CA SER A 204 -2.61 -7.08 -12.42
C SER A 204 -2.68 -8.31 -13.33
N ASP A 205 -3.87 -8.62 -13.85
CA ASP A 205 -4.06 -9.72 -14.80
C ASP A 205 -3.33 -9.43 -16.12
N SER A 206 -3.38 -8.18 -16.58
CA SER A 206 -2.65 -7.72 -17.76
C SER A 206 -1.14 -7.88 -17.60
N LEU A 207 -0.58 -7.47 -16.46
CA LEU A 207 0.84 -7.64 -16.14
C LEU A 207 1.25 -9.11 -16.09
N SER A 208 0.43 -9.97 -15.47
CA SER A 208 0.67 -11.42 -15.43
C SER A 208 0.67 -12.04 -16.82
N ALA A 209 -0.27 -11.63 -17.68
CA ALA A 209 -0.35 -12.09 -19.06
C ALA A 209 0.83 -11.59 -19.93
N ILE A 210 1.32 -10.38 -19.69
CA ILE A 210 2.52 -9.85 -20.35
C ILE A 210 3.76 -10.63 -19.91
N ASP A 211 3.86 -10.95 -18.63
CA ASP A 211 5.02 -11.67 -18.09
C ASP A 211 5.13 -13.12 -18.61
N ALA A 212 3.98 -13.76 -18.85
CA ALA A 212 3.92 -15.09 -19.40
C ALA A 212 4.37 -15.19 -20.88
N LYS A 213 4.43 -14.06 -21.62
CA LYS A 213 4.84 -14.04 -23.04
C LYS A 213 6.36 -14.03 -23.17
N GLN A 214 6.95 -15.22 -23.30
CA GLN A 214 8.40 -15.41 -23.42
C GLN A 214 8.94 -15.07 -24.82
N ASP A 215 8.09 -15.07 -25.84
CA ASP A 215 8.41 -14.76 -27.24
C ASP A 215 8.39 -13.26 -27.56
N ALA A 216 7.79 -12.44 -26.68
CA ALA A 216 7.73 -10.99 -26.83
C ALA A 216 8.95 -10.30 -26.21
N ASN A 217 9.56 -9.37 -26.95
CA ASN A 217 10.62 -8.52 -26.41
C ASN A 217 10.06 -7.37 -25.55
N VAL A 218 10.94 -6.65 -24.85
CA VAL A 218 10.58 -5.54 -23.94
C VAL A 218 9.70 -4.48 -24.62
N ALA A 219 9.99 -4.12 -25.87
CA ALA A 219 9.21 -3.10 -26.59
C ALA A 219 7.78 -3.57 -26.91
N GLN A 220 7.63 -4.83 -27.32
CA GLN A 220 6.32 -5.46 -27.56
C GLN A 220 5.52 -5.60 -26.26
N LYS A 221 6.18 -6.00 -25.17
CA LYS A 221 5.58 -6.06 -23.82
C LYS A 221 5.10 -4.68 -23.38
N LEU A 222 5.91 -3.64 -23.56
CA LEU A 222 5.57 -2.26 -23.23
C LEU A 222 4.38 -1.73 -24.05
N SER A 223 4.38 -1.99 -25.36
CA SER A 223 3.26 -1.62 -26.24
C SER A 223 1.96 -2.27 -25.78
N THR A 224 2.01 -3.57 -25.46
CA THR A 224 0.85 -4.29 -24.89
C THR A 224 0.41 -3.66 -23.57
N TYR A 225 1.35 -3.34 -22.68
CA TYR A 225 1.05 -2.73 -21.39
C TYR A 225 0.33 -1.38 -21.54
N LYS A 226 0.82 -0.52 -22.43
CA LYS A 226 0.18 0.77 -22.75
C LYS A 226 -1.22 0.61 -23.31
N GLN A 227 -1.41 -0.33 -24.22
CA GLN A 227 -2.74 -0.63 -24.74
C GLN A 227 -3.70 -1.04 -23.62
N ARG A 228 -3.26 -1.92 -22.70
CA ARG A 228 -4.08 -2.33 -21.55
C ARG A 228 -4.40 -1.19 -20.60
N LEU A 229 -3.44 -0.29 -20.35
CA LEU A 229 -3.71 0.93 -19.56
C LEU A 229 -4.81 1.78 -20.21
N HIS A 230 -4.75 1.95 -21.54
CA HIS A 230 -5.79 2.69 -22.28
C HIS A 230 -7.15 1.98 -22.26
N GLU A 231 -7.19 0.65 -22.33
CA GLU A 231 -8.43 -0.12 -22.22
C GLU A 231 -9.06 -0.02 -20.82
N ILE A 232 -8.25 0.03 -19.75
CA ILE A 232 -8.72 0.06 -18.35
C ILE A 232 -9.16 1.46 -17.94
N TYR A 233 -8.41 2.49 -18.32
CA TYR A 233 -8.64 3.87 -17.87
C TYR A 233 -9.32 4.75 -18.92
N GLY A 234 -9.36 4.35 -20.19
CA GLY A 234 -9.99 5.10 -21.27
C GLY A 234 -9.42 6.51 -21.37
N GLU A 235 -10.29 7.52 -21.45
CA GLU A 235 -9.91 8.93 -21.48
C GLU A 235 -9.14 9.40 -20.23
N GLN A 236 -9.23 8.66 -19.11
CA GLN A 236 -8.52 8.99 -17.87
C GLN A 236 -7.07 8.48 -17.83
N THR A 237 -6.59 7.83 -18.90
CA THR A 237 -5.26 7.20 -18.93
C THR A 237 -4.14 8.20 -18.65
N GLU A 238 -4.17 9.37 -19.30
CA GLU A 238 -3.13 10.39 -19.10
C GLU A 238 -3.13 10.93 -17.67
N VAL A 239 -4.31 11.26 -17.13
CA VAL A 239 -4.47 11.72 -15.74
C VAL A 239 -4.01 10.66 -14.74
N TYR A 240 -4.28 9.37 -15.04
CA TYR A 240 -3.80 8.27 -14.23
C TYR A 240 -2.27 8.16 -14.29
N LEU A 241 -1.66 8.23 -15.47
CA LEU A 241 -0.21 8.17 -15.66
C LEU A 241 0.51 9.34 -14.98
N GLU A 242 -0.06 10.55 -15.01
CA GLU A 242 0.50 11.71 -14.30
C GLU A 242 0.59 11.46 -12.80
N ARG A 243 -0.43 10.83 -12.21
CA ARG A 243 -0.52 10.59 -10.76
C ARG A 243 0.24 9.34 -10.31
N HIS A 244 0.29 8.33 -11.16
CA HIS A 244 0.81 6.99 -10.83
C HIS A 244 2.02 6.60 -11.68
N ARG A 245 2.74 7.58 -12.25
CA ARG A 245 3.82 7.33 -13.22
C ARG A 245 4.86 6.34 -12.72
N GLN A 246 5.41 6.61 -11.54
CA GLN A 246 6.47 5.80 -10.96
C GLN A 246 5.97 4.40 -10.60
N GLU A 247 4.78 4.29 -10.03
CA GLU A 247 4.17 3.00 -9.72
C GLU A 247 3.92 2.17 -10.98
N THR A 248 3.32 2.78 -12.00
CA THR A 248 3.00 2.15 -13.28
C THR A 248 4.25 1.64 -13.98
N MET A 249 5.32 2.44 -13.96
CA MET A 249 6.62 2.06 -14.51
C MET A 249 7.28 0.95 -13.69
N ASN A 250 7.30 1.05 -12.36
CA ASN A 250 7.91 0.03 -11.50
C ASN A 250 7.21 -1.32 -11.68
N ARG A 251 5.88 -1.36 -11.73
CA ARG A 251 5.13 -2.61 -11.95
C ARG A 251 5.52 -3.32 -13.26
N PHE A 252 5.82 -2.55 -14.32
CA PHE A 252 6.30 -3.10 -15.59
C PHE A 252 7.75 -3.57 -15.50
N LEU A 253 8.63 -2.76 -14.90
CA LEU A 253 10.04 -3.10 -14.73
C LEU A 253 10.25 -4.27 -13.76
N ASP A 254 9.36 -4.46 -12.78
CA ASP A 254 9.44 -5.53 -11.79
C ASP A 254 9.02 -6.90 -12.37
N LEU A 255 8.52 -6.94 -13.62
CA LEU A 255 8.19 -8.19 -14.30
C LEU A 255 9.45 -9.05 -14.51
N PRO A 256 9.47 -10.31 -14.05
CA PRO A 256 10.60 -11.22 -14.25
C PRO A 256 11.04 -11.36 -15.70
N SER A 257 10.10 -11.45 -16.65
CA SER A 257 10.40 -11.55 -18.07
C SER A 257 11.05 -10.27 -18.63
N VAL A 258 10.66 -9.09 -18.14
CA VAL A 258 11.28 -7.82 -18.52
C VAL A 258 12.70 -7.74 -17.97
N GLN A 259 12.92 -8.12 -16.71
CA GLN A 259 14.25 -8.15 -16.11
C GLN A 259 15.19 -9.16 -16.80
N LYS A 260 14.66 -10.32 -17.19
CA LYS A 260 15.39 -11.32 -17.99
C LYS A 260 15.87 -10.72 -19.31
N ASP A 261 14.97 -10.06 -20.05
CA ASP A 261 15.30 -9.46 -21.34
C ASP A 261 16.33 -8.32 -21.17
N LEU A 262 16.13 -7.42 -20.19
CA LEU A 262 17.07 -6.33 -19.90
C LEU A 262 18.45 -6.85 -19.49
N THR A 263 18.50 -7.98 -18.77
CA THR A 263 19.78 -8.61 -18.38
C THR A 263 20.52 -9.18 -19.58
N ALA A 264 19.81 -9.72 -20.58
CA ALA A 264 20.41 -10.27 -21.79
C ALA A 264 20.92 -9.20 -22.77
N MET A 265 20.47 -7.95 -22.65
CA MET A 265 20.88 -6.84 -23.51
C MET A 265 22.31 -6.36 -23.23
N ALA A 266 22.97 -5.88 -24.28
CA ALA A 266 24.19 -5.11 -24.14
C ALA A 266 23.92 -3.77 -23.42
N SER A 267 24.93 -3.20 -22.77
CA SER A 267 24.77 -2.00 -21.92
C SER A 267 24.09 -0.82 -22.63
N GLN A 268 24.52 -0.52 -23.87
CA GLN A 268 23.93 0.58 -24.65
C GLN A 268 22.48 0.31 -25.06
N GLU A 269 22.18 -0.91 -25.51
CA GLU A 269 20.82 -1.32 -25.90
C GLU A 269 19.87 -1.29 -24.70
N ARG A 270 20.34 -1.77 -23.54
CA ARG A 270 19.59 -1.72 -22.29
C ARG A 270 19.29 -0.29 -21.86
N SER A 271 20.29 0.60 -21.88
CA SER A 271 20.10 2.01 -21.54
C SER A 271 19.06 2.66 -22.44
N GLN A 272 19.13 2.39 -23.75
CA GLN A 272 18.14 2.88 -24.71
C GLN A 272 16.73 2.30 -24.44
N SER A 273 16.65 1.02 -24.07
CA SER A 273 15.38 0.37 -23.73
C SER A 273 14.75 0.96 -22.46
N LEU A 274 15.54 1.19 -21.41
CA LEU A 274 15.08 1.84 -20.17
C LEU A 274 14.62 3.28 -20.42
N ARG A 275 15.35 4.04 -21.23
CA ARG A 275 14.94 5.40 -21.64
C ARG A 275 13.62 5.36 -22.42
N ASN A 276 13.46 4.39 -23.33
CA ASN A 276 12.22 4.22 -24.10
C ASN A 276 11.02 3.90 -23.20
N ILE A 277 11.16 2.97 -22.25
CA ILE A 277 10.10 2.65 -21.26
C ILE A 277 9.63 3.91 -20.55
N ARG A 278 10.57 4.70 -20.04
CA ARG A 278 10.28 5.94 -19.31
C ARG A 278 9.56 6.97 -20.19
N LYS A 279 10.04 7.17 -21.41
CA LYS A 279 9.47 8.13 -22.35
C LYS A 279 8.03 7.75 -22.70
N GLU A 280 7.82 6.49 -23.05
CA GLU A 280 6.51 5.97 -23.44
C GLU A 280 5.48 5.97 -22.31
N LEU A 281 5.93 6.00 -21.06
CA LEU A 281 5.11 6.14 -19.84
C LEU A 281 5.03 7.60 -19.34
N GLY A 282 5.38 8.58 -20.18
CA GLY A 282 5.08 10.00 -19.95
C GLY A 282 6.13 10.77 -19.15
N LEU A 283 7.39 10.31 -19.11
CA LEU A 283 8.49 11.14 -18.60
C LEU A 283 8.93 12.16 -19.67
N ASP A 284 9.09 13.41 -19.24
CA ASP A 284 9.66 14.49 -20.04
C ASP A 284 11.18 14.36 -20.21
N ASP A 285 11.75 15.13 -21.14
CA ASP A 285 13.17 15.03 -21.50
C ASP A 285 14.13 15.35 -20.35
N GLU A 286 13.75 16.25 -19.43
CA GLU A 286 14.56 16.58 -18.27
C GLU A 286 14.59 15.42 -17.27
N ALA A 287 13.43 14.82 -17.00
CA ALA A 287 13.33 13.62 -16.19
C ALA A 287 14.09 12.46 -16.84
N LEU A 288 13.98 12.26 -18.16
CA LEU A 288 14.73 11.23 -18.89
C LEU A 288 16.24 11.42 -18.73
N LYS A 289 16.76 12.65 -18.83
CA LYS A 289 18.18 12.93 -18.61
C LYS A 289 18.63 12.55 -17.19
N ARG A 290 17.85 12.95 -16.18
CA ARG A 290 18.15 12.60 -14.77
C ARG A 290 18.19 11.09 -14.56
N TRP A 291 17.28 10.35 -15.19
CA TRP A 291 17.26 8.89 -15.12
C TRP A 291 18.43 8.23 -15.83
N ASP A 292 18.86 8.75 -16.98
CA ASP A 292 20.03 8.23 -17.68
C ASP A 292 21.31 8.39 -16.83
N ASP A 293 21.48 9.54 -16.18
CA ASP A 293 22.63 9.79 -15.31
C ASP A 293 22.58 8.93 -14.04
N LEU A 294 21.38 8.71 -13.48
CA LEU A 294 21.17 7.81 -12.35
C LEU A 294 21.48 6.35 -12.71
N ASP A 295 21.02 5.87 -13.87
CA ASP A 295 21.29 4.52 -14.33
C ASP A 295 22.79 4.30 -14.57
N LYS A 296 23.50 5.25 -15.19
CA LYS A 296 24.96 5.18 -15.34
C LYS A 296 25.68 5.09 -13.99
N THR A 297 25.22 5.87 -13.01
CA THR A 297 25.79 5.84 -11.66
C THR A 297 25.57 4.48 -11.00
N ARG A 298 24.38 3.90 -11.15
CA ARG A 298 24.04 2.56 -10.65
C ARG A 298 24.84 1.48 -11.36
N ASP A 299 24.98 1.56 -12.68
CA ASP A 299 25.82 0.66 -13.47
C ASP A 299 27.26 0.64 -12.97
N SER A 300 27.88 1.81 -12.84
CA SER A 300 29.25 1.95 -12.33
C SER A 300 29.38 1.41 -10.90
N ARG A 301 28.41 1.70 -10.04
CA ARG A 301 28.38 1.21 -8.66
C ARG A 301 28.27 -0.32 -8.62
N TRP A 302 27.43 -0.90 -9.45
CA TRP A 302 27.24 -2.35 -9.50
C TRP A 302 28.47 -3.06 -10.06
N ASP A 303 29.09 -2.52 -11.11
CA ASP A 303 30.34 -3.05 -11.68
C ASP A 303 31.48 -3.01 -10.66
N SER A 304 31.56 -1.93 -9.87
CA SER A 304 32.49 -1.80 -8.75
C SER A 304 32.19 -2.84 -7.66
N GLY A 305 30.92 -3.05 -7.36
CA GLY A 305 30.45 -4.10 -6.44
C GLY A 305 30.83 -5.52 -6.86
N LEU A 306 30.66 -5.86 -8.13
CA LEU A 306 31.03 -7.19 -8.65
C LEU A 306 32.55 -7.43 -8.57
N LYS A 307 33.36 -6.42 -8.93
CA LYS A 307 34.82 -6.50 -8.80
C LYS A 307 35.25 -6.63 -7.35
N TYR A 308 34.64 -5.84 -6.46
CA TYR A 308 34.83 -5.93 -5.02
C TYR A 308 34.55 -7.34 -4.49
N MET A 309 33.41 -7.94 -4.86
CA MET A 309 33.05 -9.29 -4.40
C MET A 309 34.03 -10.35 -4.89
N ALA A 310 34.51 -10.24 -6.14
CA ALA A 310 35.52 -11.15 -6.68
C ALA A 310 36.87 -11.05 -5.94
N GLU A 311 37.35 -9.82 -5.67
CA GLU A 311 38.58 -9.61 -4.89
C GLU A 311 38.42 -10.06 -3.43
N ARG A 312 37.25 -9.81 -2.82
CA ARG A 312 36.92 -10.29 -1.48
C ARG A 312 36.99 -11.81 -1.40
N GLU A 313 36.40 -12.52 -2.36
CA GLU A 313 36.44 -13.98 -2.42
C GLU A 313 37.89 -14.49 -2.58
N ALA A 314 38.70 -13.81 -3.41
CA ALA A 314 40.11 -14.16 -3.57
C ALA A 314 40.93 -13.97 -2.29
N LEU A 315 40.70 -12.87 -1.55
CA LEU A 315 41.34 -12.63 -0.25
C LEU A 315 40.94 -13.67 0.79
N ALA A 316 39.65 -14.03 0.84
CA ALA A 316 39.13 -15.02 1.77
C ALA A 316 39.69 -16.45 1.55
N LYS A 317 40.23 -16.74 0.35
CA LYS A 317 40.93 -18.01 0.06
C LYS A 317 42.36 -18.03 0.62
N GLN A 318 42.97 -16.88 0.89
CA GLN A 318 44.38 -16.75 1.28
C GLN A 318 44.57 -16.34 2.73
N LEU A 319 43.62 -15.58 3.28
CA LEU A 319 43.69 -14.98 4.61
C LEU A 319 42.50 -15.41 5.45
N SER A 320 42.66 -15.36 6.77
CA SER A 320 41.59 -15.62 7.72
C SER A 320 41.75 -14.74 8.97
N GLY A 321 40.68 -14.64 9.76
CA GLY A 321 40.67 -13.91 11.02
C GLY A 321 41.02 -12.42 10.85
N PRO A 322 41.72 -11.82 11.83
CA PRO A 322 42.03 -10.38 11.81
C PRO A 322 42.81 -9.92 10.57
N ALA A 323 43.68 -10.77 10.01
CA ALA A 323 44.46 -10.43 8.82
C ALA A 323 43.59 -10.26 7.57
N LEU A 324 42.55 -11.09 7.43
CA LEU A 324 41.55 -10.94 6.37
C LEU A 324 40.75 -9.65 6.57
N GLU A 325 40.27 -9.38 7.79
CA GLU A 325 39.42 -8.21 8.05
C GLU A 325 40.14 -6.89 7.76
N THR A 326 41.40 -6.76 8.15
CA THR A 326 42.21 -5.58 7.78
C THR A 326 42.27 -5.38 6.26
N LYS A 327 42.45 -6.46 5.50
CA LYS A 327 42.48 -6.38 4.03
C LYS A 327 41.12 -6.11 3.42
N LEU A 328 40.04 -6.63 4.00
CA LEU A 328 38.68 -6.32 3.58
C LEU A 328 38.32 -4.86 3.86
N GLN A 329 38.76 -4.28 4.97
CA GLN A 329 38.57 -2.86 5.27
C GLN A 329 39.28 -1.96 4.24
N GLU A 330 40.55 -2.27 3.92
CA GLU A 330 41.29 -1.58 2.84
C GLU A 330 40.58 -1.72 1.48
N LEU A 331 40.07 -2.92 1.18
CA LEU A 331 39.36 -3.20 -0.06
C LEU A 331 38.05 -2.40 -0.16
N ARG A 332 37.23 -2.37 0.90
CA ARG A 332 35.99 -1.58 0.95
C ARG A 332 36.28 -0.09 0.77
N ALA A 333 37.31 0.45 1.44
CA ALA A 333 37.72 1.84 1.31
C ALA A 333 38.12 2.18 -0.14
N ARG A 334 38.81 1.28 -0.83
CA ARG A 334 39.22 1.46 -2.23
C ARG A 334 38.02 1.54 -3.18
N TYR A 335 37.01 0.67 -3.00
CA TYR A 335 35.87 0.57 -3.92
C TYR A 335 34.73 1.54 -3.60
N PHE A 336 34.51 1.87 -2.33
CA PHE A 336 33.31 2.58 -1.88
C PHE A 336 33.58 3.84 -1.06
N GLY A 337 34.84 4.16 -0.79
CA GLY A 337 35.23 5.40 -0.10
C GLY A 337 34.48 5.60 1.21
N THR A 338 33.62 6.60 1.25
CA THR A 338 32.83 6.98 2.44
C THR A 338 31.80 5.93 2.87
N GLU A 339 31.37 5.05 1.98
CA GLU A 339 30.42 3.97 2.32
C GLU A 339 31.12 2.72 2.88
N ALA A 340 32.44 2.68 2.94
CA ALA A 340 33.21 1.49 3.31
C ALA A 340 32.87 0.96 4.71
N GLU A 341 32.71 1.85 5.68
CA GLU A 341 32.36 1.48 7.06
C GLU A 341 30.94 0.89 7.13
N ILE A 342 29.97 1.54 6.46
CA ILE A 342 28.58 1.09 6.42
C ILE A 342 28.49 -0.30 5.78
N ILE A 343 29.16 -0.50 4.63
CA ILE A 343 29.22 -1.79 3.96
C ILE A 343 29.90 -2.84 4.86
N GLY A 344 30.95 -2.48 5.59
CA GLY A 344 31.59 -3.38 6.55
C GLY A 344 30.65 -3.84 7.67
N GLN A 345 29.87 -2.92 8.24
CA GLN A 345 28.88 -3.23 9.29
C GLN A 345 27.76 -4.13 8.77
N GLU A 346 27.27 -3.86 7.56
CA GLU A 346 26.26 -4.68 6.89
C GLU A 346 26.75 -6.12 6.66
N GLU A 347 27.96 -6.27 6.14
CA GLU A 347 28.56 -7.58 5.88
C GLU A 347 28.83 -8.36 7.18
N ALA A 348 29.24 -7.68 8.25
CA ALA A 348 29.36 -8.28 9.58
C ALA A 348 28.01 -8.79 10.10
N GLY A 349 26.90 -8.14 9.71
CA GLY A 349 25.53 -8.58 9.94
C GLY A 349 25.00 -9.62 8.95
N GLY A 350 25.83 -10.10 8.01
CA GLY A 350 25.45 -11.09 7.00
C GLY A 350 24.72 -10.51 5.79
N PHE A 351 24.69 -9.18 5.62
CA PHE A 351 24.07 -8.53 4.48
C PHE A 351 25.10 -8.11 3.43
N PHE A 352 25.05 -8.75 2.26
CA PHE A 352 25.93 -8.47 1.12
C PHE A 352 25.15 -7.83 -0.02
N ARG A 353 25.27 -6.49 -0.18
CA ARG A 353 24.52 -5.71 -1.18
C ARG A 353 24.57 -6.31 -2.59
N PHE A 354 25.76 -6.77 -3.00
CA PHE A 354 26.06 -7.18 -4.37
C PHE A 354 25.92 -8.69 -4.62
N GLU A 355 25.51 -9.47 -3.62
CA GLU A 355 25.07 -10.86 -3.83
C GLU A 355 23.59 -10.93 -4.26
N ARG A 356 22.86 -9.82 -4.11
CA ARG A 356 21.45 -9.74 -4.49
C ARG A 356 21.29 -9.69 -6.01
N PRO A 357 20.18 -10.20 -6.56
CA PRO A 357 19.86 -10.01 -7.96
C PRO A 357 19.78 -8.53 -8.31
N ARG A 358 20.42 -8.16 -9.42
CA ARG A 358 20.31 -6.84 -10.01
C ARG A 358 18.93 -6.66 -10.64
N GLN A 359 18.32 -5.49 -10.43
CA GLN A 359 17.05 -5.09 -11.02
C GLN A 359 17.24 -3.80 -11.84
N TRP A 360 17.31 -3.96 -13.16
CA TRP A 360 17.53 -2.88 -14.10
C TRP A 360 16.40 -1.85 -14.04
N GLY A 361 16.78 -0.57 -13.97
CA GLY A 361 15.86 0.55 -13.80
C GLY A 361 15.32 0.74 -12.38
N ARG A 362 15.71 -0.13 -11.43
CA ARG A 362 15.28 -0.08 -10.02
C ARG A 362 16.44 0.22 -9.07
N ASN A 363 17.49 -0.61 -9.08
CA ASN A 363 18.63 -0.53 -8.16
C ASN A 363 19.99 -0.36 -8.85
#